data_AF-A0A923TJD2-F1
#
_entry.id   AF-A0A923TJD2-F1
#
_cell.length_a   1.000
_cell.length_b   1.000
_cell.length_c   1.000
_cell.angle_alpha   90.00
_cell.angle_beta   90.00
_cell.angle_gamma   90.00
#
_symmetry.space_group_name_H-M   'P 1'
#
loop_
_entity.id
_entity.type
_entity.pdbx_description
1 polymer ?
#
loop_
_entity_poly.entity_id
_entity_poly.type
_entity_poly.pdbx_seq_one_letter_code
_entity_poly.pdbx_strand_id
1 'polypeptide(L)'
;MTFAVGETVVYPHHGAALIEAIETRTIKGEDRIYLVLKVAQGDLTVRVPADNAEIVGVRDVVGQAGLDKVFEVLRAPAVEE
;
A
#
# COMPACT_ATOMS: atom_id res chain seq x y z
N MET A 1 11.20 -2.90 1.68
CA MET A 1 10.78 -1.65 0.97
C MET A 1 11.08 -0.44 1.86
N THR A 2 11.47 0.73 1.33
CA THR A 2 11.74 1.93 2.16
C THR A 2 10.58 2.89 2.04
N PHE A 3 9.73 2.97 3.05
CA PHE A 3 8.56 3.84 3.06
C PHE A 3 8.96 5.28 3.41
N ALA A 4 8.49 6.25 2.61
CA ALA A 4 8.69 7.67 2.88
C ALA A 4 7.37 8.44 3.05
N VAL A 5 7.40 9.50 3.86
CA VAL A 5 6.25 10.40 3.99
C VAL A 5 6.00 11.11 2.66
N GLY A 6 4.73 11.18 2.26
CA GLY A 6 4.30 11.75 0.97
C GLY A 6 4.22 10.74 -0.17
N GLU A 7 4.63 9.49 0.05
CA GLU A 7 4.56 8.43 -0.94
C GLU A 7 3.16 7.81 -1.03
N THR A 8 2.72 7.50 -2.25
CA THR A 8 1.45 6.81 -2.49
C THR A 8 1.70 5.31 -2.62
N VAL A 9 1.03 4.54 -1.79
CA VAL A 9 1.07 3.07 -1.78
C VAL A 9 -0.33 2.51 -2.01
N VAL A 10 -0.45 1.21 -2.23
CA VAL A 10 -1.73 0.51 -2.34
C VAL A 10 -1.94 -0.36 -1.11
N TYR A 11 -3.04 -0.14 -0.40
CA TYR A 11 -3.49 -0.96 0.73
C TYR A 11 -4.58 -1.95 0.27
N PRO A 12 -4.46 -3.26 0.59
CA PRO A 12 -5.41 -4.27 0.12
C PRO A 12 -6.85 -3.94 0.51
N HIS A 13 -7.77 -4.24 -0.40
CA HIS A 13 -9.22 -3.96 -0.31
C HIS A 13 -9.65 -2.49 -0.22
N HIS A 14 -8.73 -1.54 0.02
CA HIS A 14 -9.06 -0.11 0.19
C HIS A 14 -8.44 0.79 -0.89
N GLY A 15 -7.51 0.26 -1.69
CA GLY A 15 -6.93 0.97 -2.83
C GLY A 15 -5.76 1.87 -2.44
N ALA A 16 -5.61 2.98 -3.16
CA ALA A 16 -4.49 3.90 -2.97
C ALA A 16 -4.56 4.60 -1.60
N ALA A 17 -3.43 4.68 -0.91
CA ALA A 17 -3.25 5.36 0.35
C ALA A 17 -1.97 6.19 0.36
N LEU A 18 -2.01 7.34 0.99
CA LEU A 18 -0.86 8.23 1.18
C LEU A 18 -0.21 7.94 2.53
N ILE A 19 1.11 7.82 2.58
CA ILE A 19 1.85 7.82 3.84
C ILE A 19 1.90 9.25 4.36
N GLU A 20 1.05 9.56 5.35
CA GLU A 20 0.93 10.89 5.94
C GLU A 20 2.03 11.14 6.98
N ALA A 21 2.41 10.10 7.73
CA ALA A 21 3.45 10.19 8.75
C ALA A 21 4.06 8.81 9.05
N ILE A 22 5.26 8.83 9.64
CA ILE A 22 5.91 7.68 10.26
C ILE A 22 6.07 8.01 11.75
N GLU A 23 5.38 7.28 12.60
CA GLU A 23 5.32 7.53 14.03
C GLU A 23 6.02 6.41 14.79
N THR A 24 6.77 6.74 15.85
CA THR A 24 7.24 5.75 16.83
C THR A 24 6.24 5.70 17.99
N ARG A 25 5.75 4.52 18.33
CA ARG A 25 4.83 4.32 19.46
C ARG A 25 5.33 3.23 20.37
N THR A 26 5.33 3.50 21.67
CA THR A 26 5.60 2.51 22.71
C THR A 26 4.32 1.73 23.02
N ILE A 27 4.32 0.42 22.77
CA ILE A 27 3.21 -0.48 23.13
C ILE A 27 3.77 -1.60 24.00
N LYS A 28 3.21 -1.78 25.20
CA LYS A 28 3.66 -2.79 26.18
C LYS A 28 5.16 -2.66 26.53
N GLY A 29 5.71 -1.44 26.50
CA GLY A 29 7.11 -1.16 26.83
C GLY A 29 8.09 -1.36 25.66
N GLU A 30 7.60 -1.73 24.47
CA GLU A 30 8.42 -1.85 23.27
C GLU A 30 8.11 -0.70 22.30
N ASP A 31 9.14 -0.01 21.84
CA ASP A 31 9.02 1.01 20.79
C ASP A 31 8.89 0.33 19.43
N ARG A 32 7.85 0.71 18.68
CA ARG A 32 7.60 0.20 17.33
C ARG A 32 7.29 1.35 16.39
N ILE A 33 7.73 1.20 15.15
CA ILE A 33 7.49 2.18 14.08
C ILE A 33 6.17 1.84 13.40
N TYR A 34 5.34 2.86 13.20
CA TYR A 34 4.04 2.77 12.54
C TYR A 34 3.98 3.71 11.35
N LEU A 35 3.48 3.20 10.23
CA LEU A 35 3.11 3.99 9.06
C LEU A 35 1.66 4.46 9.24
N VAL A 36 1.43 5.76 9.12
CA VAL A 36 0.11 6.37 9.11
C VAL A 36 -0.33 6.51 7.66
N LEU A 37 -1.25 5.65 7.23
CA LEU A 37 -1.79 5.60 5.87
C LEU A 37 -3.15 6.29 5.82
N LYS A 38 -3.29 7.28 4.95
CA LYS A 38 -4.57 7.91 4.64
C LYS A 38 -5.10 7.39 3.32
N VAL A 39 -6.20 6.66 3.38
CA VAL A 39 -6.84 6.08 2.18
C VAL A 39 -7.45 7.20 1.34
N ALA A 40 -7.25 7.16 0.02
CA ALA A 40 -7.74 8.21 -0.88
C ALA A 40 -9.27 8.21 -1.03
N GLN A 41 -9.90 7.03 -0.93
CA GLN A 41 -11.36 6.87 -0.94
C GLN A 41 -11.91 6.82 0.48
N GLY A 42 -12.37 7.98 0.97
CA GLY A 42 -13.01 8.14 2.28
C GLY A 42 -12.11 8.78 3.34
N ASP A 43 -12.62 8.91 4.55
CA ASP A 43 -11.91 9.52 5.69
C ASP A 43 -11.26 8.47 6.61
N LEU A 44 -10.75 7.39 6.02
CA LEU A 44 -10.13 6.29 6.78
C LEU A 44 -8.62 6.51 6.94
N THR A 45 -8.17 6.55 8.20
CA THR A 45 -6.74 6.53 8.55
C THR A 45 -6.37 5.19 9.18
N VAL A 46 -5.39 4.50 8.59
CA VAL A 46 -4.91 3.18 9.02
C VAL A 46 -3.50 3.33 9.56
N ARG A 47 -3.21 2.68 10.70
CA ARG A 47 -1.86 2.63 11.27
C ARG A 47 -1.33 1.22 11.18
N VAL A 48 -0.26 1.03 10.41
CA VAL A 48 0.33 -0.30 10.16
C VAL A 48 1.73 -0.34 10.76
N PRO A 49 2.11 -1.36 11.56
CA PRO A 49 3.49 -1.52 12.00
C PRO A 49 4.41 -1.67 10.79
N ALA A 50 5.51 -0.92 10.73
CA ALA A 50 6.42 -0.91 9.59
C ALA A 50 6.96 -2.32 9.27
N ASP A 51 7.26 -3.10 10.31
CA ASP A 51 7.75 -4.49 10.19
C ASP A 51 6.74 -5.44 9.53
N ASN A 52 5.45 -5.11 9.61
CA ASN A 52 4.36 -5.92 9.09
C ASN A 52 3.78 -5.38 7.78
N ALA A 53 4.23 -4.22 7.29
CA ALA A 53 3.64 -3.57 6.12
C ALA A 53 3.68 -4.46 4.87
N GLU A 54 4.81 -5.13 4.62
CA GLU A 54 4.97 -6.06 3.49
C GLU A 54 4.09 -7.32 3.67
N ILE A 55 3.96 -7.83 4.90
CA ILE A 55 3.14 -9.01 5.24
C ILE A 55 1.65 -8.73 5.05
N VAL A 56 1.21 -7.53 5.43
CA VAL A 56 -0.19 -7.09 5.29
C VAL A 56 -0.53 -6.77 3.84
N GLY A 57 0.47 -6.70 2.95
CA GLY A 57 0.27 -6.51 1.51
C GLY A 57 0.21 -5.05 1.09
N VAL A 58 0.86 -4.15 1.83
CA VAL A 58 1.14 -2.78 1.33
C VAL A 58 2.10 -2.90 0.15
N ARG A 59 1.73 -2.33 -1.00
CA ARG A 59 2.50 -2.43 -2.25
C ARG A 59 2.74 -1.07 -2.87
N ASP A 60 3.84 -0.95 -3.60
CA ASP A 60 4.10 0.21 -4.45
C ASP A 60 3.06 0.32 -5.58
N VAL A 61 2.85 1.56 -6.01
CA VAL A 61 2.08 1.82 -7.23
C VAL A 61 2.79 1.26 -8.46
N VAL A 62 2.00 0.68 -9.36
CA VAL A 62 2.51 0.10 -10.59
C VAL A 62 2.94 1.20 -11.58
N GLY A 63 4.10 1.03 -12.20
CA GLY A 63 4.60 1.90 -13.27
C GLY A 63 4.04 1.54 -14.66
N GLN A 64 4.49 2.26 -15.69
CA GLN A 64 4.02 2.09 -17.07
C GLN A 64 4.13 0.64 -17.57
N ALA A 65 5.27 -0.03 -17.33
CA ALA A 65 5.47 -1.41 -17.78
C ALA A 65 4.45 -2.40 -17.18
N GLY A 66 4.06 -2.20 -15.92
CA GLY A 66 3.03 -3.04 -15.31
C GLY A 66 1.62 -2.68 -15.81
N LEU A 67 1.37 -1.41 -16.13
CA LEU A 67 0.13 -0.99 -16.81
C LEU A 67 0.02 -1.63 -18.21
N ASP A 68 1.10 -1.65 -18.98
CA ASP A 68 1.15 -2.28 -20.30
C ASP A 68 0.85 -3.78 -20.18
N LYS A 69 1.40 -4.45 -19.16
CA LYS A 69 1.11 -5.86 -18.87
C LYS A 69 -0.35 -6.10 -18.51
N VAL A 70 -0.97 -5.20 -17.75
CA VAL A 70 -2.40 -5.26 -17.43
C VAL A 70 -3.23 -5.15 -18.72
N PHE A 71 -2.91 -4.22 -19.61
CA PHE A 71 -3.60 -4.10 -20.90
C PHE A 71 -3.41 -5.32 -21.79
N GLU A 72 -2.21 -5.91 -21.81
CA GLU A 72 -1.95 -7.15 -22.55
C GLU A 72 -2.88 -8.28 -22.10
N VAL A 73 -3.00 -8.48 -20.78
CA VAL A 73 -3.87 -9.51 -20.20
C VAL A 73 -5.35 -9.23 -20.48
N LEU A 74 -5.80 -7.99 -20.28
CA LEU A 74 -7.21 -7.64 -20.46
C LEU A 74 -7.67 -7.60 -21.93
N ARG A 75 -6.74 -7.42 -22.87
CA ARG A 75 -7.01 -7.44 -24.32
C ARG A 75 -6.74 -8.80 -24.95
N ALA A 76 -6.21 -9.75 -24.19
CA ALA A 76 -6.02 -11.11 -24.68
C ALA A 76 -7.38 -11.67 -25.14
N PRO A 77 -7.45 -12.35 -26.30
CA PRO A 77 -8.67 -12.98 -26.73
C PRO A 77 -9.15 -13.94 -25.64
N ALA A 78 -10.44 -13.88 -25.31
CA ALA A 78 -11.04 -14.83 -24.39
C ALA A 78 -10.88 -16.23 -24.98
N VAL A 79 -9.93 -16.99 -24.43
CA VAL A 79 -9.92 -18.44 -24.59
C VAL A 79 -11.02 -18.95 -23.66
N GLU A 80 -12.19 -19.20 -24.23
CA GLU A 80 -13.19 -20.03 -23.57
C GLU A 80 -12.55 -21.42 -23.37
N GLU A 81 -12.50 -21.89 -22.12
CA GLU A 81 -12.12 -23.25 -21.77
C GLU A 81 -13.27 -24.22 -22.05
#